data_AF-A0A365D5W0-F1
#
_entry.id   AF-A0A365D5W0-F1
#
_cell.length_a   1.000
_cell.length_b   1.000
_cell.length_c   1.000
_cell.angle_alpha   90.00
_cell.angle_beta   90.00
_cell.angle_gamma   90.00
#
_symmetry.space_group_name_H-M   'P 1'
#
loop_
_entity.id
_entity.type
_entity.pdbx_description
1 polymer ?
#
loop_
_entity_poly.entity_id
_entity_poly.type
_entity_poly.pdbx_seq_one_letter_code
_entity_poly.pdbx_strand_id
1 'polypeptide(L)' 'MGLWGYALMSISMLVVWGAIITGIVLLARSLRAPSPHNPQPPSPRMAEDLLAERFARGEIDVAEYQNRLAVLRGHPGT' A
#
# COMPACT_ATOMS: atom_id res chain seq x y z
N MET A 1 34.84 -32.00 0.63
CA MET A 1 33.70 -31.26 1.21
C MET A 1 32.44 -31.75 0.51
N GLY A 2 31.64 -32.58 1.18
CA GLY A 2 30.57 -33.35 0.55
C GLY A 2 29.38 -32.49 0.10
N LEU A 3 28.70 -32.94 -0.94
CA LEU A 3 27.48 -32.35 -1.50
C LEU A 3 26.41 -32.05 -0.42
N TRP A 4 26.37 -32.86 0.63
CA TRP A 4 25.53 -32.67 1.82
C TRP A 4 25.79 -31.36 2.57
N GLY A 5 27.05 -30.93 2.69
CA GLY A 5 27.38 -29.65 3.33
C GLY A 5 26.91 -28.45 2.52
N TYR A 6 27.06 -28.52 1.19
CA TYR A 6 26.56 -27.48 0.28
C TYR A 6 25.04 -27.40 0.26
N ALA A 7 24.34 -28.54 0.31
CA ALA A 7 22.89 -28.58 0.37
C ALA A 7 22.35 -27.97 1.67
N LEU A 8 22.93 -28.33 2.83
CA LEU A 8 22.51 -27.74 4.11
C LEU A 8 22.80 -26.23 4.17
N MET A 9 23.92 -25.78 3.61
CA MET A 9 24.28 -24.37 3.55
C MET A 9 23.38 -23.56 2.60
N SER A 10 22.98 -24.11 1.46
CA SER A 10 22.04 -23.43 0.55
C SER A 10 20.64 -23.36 1.13
N ILE A 11 20.18 -24.43 1.79
CA ILE A 11 18.88 -24.46 2.47
C ILE A 11 18.85 -23.44 3.60
N SER A 12 19.88 -23.39 4.45
CA SER A 12 19.92 -22.42 5.56
C SER A 12 19.92 -20.98 5.05
N MET A 13 20.65 -20.69 3.98
CA MET A 13 20.66 -19.38 3.32
C MET A 13 19.24 -19.01 2.84
N LEU A 14 18.55 -19.91 2.15
CA LEU A 14 17.19 -19.67 1.66
C LEU A 14 16.20 -19.48 2.81
N VAL A 15 16.33 -20.23 3.90
CA VAL A 15 15.49 -20.07 5.10
C VAL A 15 15.72 -18.70 5.73
N VAL A 16 16.97 -18.26 5.87
CA VAL A 16 17.30 -16.93 6.41
C VAL A 16 16.72 -15.83 5.53
N TRP A 17 16.93 -15.89 4.21
CA TRP A 17 16.34 -14.91 3.28
C TRP A 17 14.82 -14.94 3.30
N GLY A 18 14.20 -16.12 3.34
CA GLY A 18 12.76 -16.29 3.47
C GLY A 18 12.23 -15.65 4.75
N ALA A 19 12.90 -15.84 5.88
CA ALA A 19 12.55 -15.21 7.15
C ALA A 19 12.70 -13.68 7.10
N ILE A 20 13.78 -13.16 6.51
CA ILE A 20 14.00 -11.72 6.33
C ILE A 20 12.87 -11.12 5.48
N ILE A 21 12.59 -11.71 4.31
CA ILE A 21 11.53 -11.23 3.41
C ILE A 21 10.18 -11.29 4.11
N THR A 22 9.87 -12.40 4.80
CA THR A 22 8.63 -12.55 5.56
C THR A 22 8.50 -11.48 6.64
N GLY A 23 9.58 -11.21 7.38
CA GLY A 23 9.61 -10.15 8.39
C GLY A 23 9.37 -8.77 7.78
N ILE A 24 10.04 -8.44 6.67
CA ILE A 24 9.83 -7.17 5.94
C ILE A 24 8.39 -7.06 5.44
N VAL A 25 7.85 -8.13 4.85
CA VAL A 25 6.47 -8.15 4.33
C VAL A 25 5.46 -8.00 5.47
N LEU A 26 5.65 -8.69 6.60
CA LEU A 26 4.79 -8.58 7.76
C LEU A 26 4.84 -7.17 8.38
N LEU A 27 6.03 -6.56 8.44
CA LEU A 27 6.21 -5.20 8.93
C LEU A 27 5.59 -4.17 7.97
N ALA A 28 5.84 -4.30 6.67
CA ALA A 28 5.22 -3.45 5.67
C ALA A 28 3.70 -3.61 5.68
N ARG A 29 3.21 -4.85 5.86
CA ARG A 29 1.80 -5.16 6.00
C ARG A 29 1.21 -4.62 7.29
N SER A 30 1.92 -4.61 8.41
CA SER A 30 1.40 -4.04 9.66
C SER A 30 1.32 -2.51 9.57
N LEU A 31 2.28 -1.87 8.91
CA LEU A 31 2.26 -0.43 8.63
C LEU A 31 1.17 -0.04 7.61
N ARG A 32 0.87 -0.92 6.65
CA ARG A 32 -0.19 -0.72 5.65
C ARG A 32 -1.55 -1.25 6.07
N ALA A 33 -1.62 -2.10 7.09
CA ALA A 33 -2.86 -2.68 7.58
C ALA A 33 -3.69 -1.52 8.14
N PRO A 34 -4.82 -1.18 7.50
CA PRO A 34 -5.77 -0.27 8.11
C PRO A 34 -6.17 -0.89 9.44
N SER A 35 -6.05 -0.12 10.53
CA SER A 35 -6.46 -0.59 11.85
C SER A 35 -7.83 -1.27 11.74
N PRO A 36 -7.99 -2.54 12.15
CA PRO A 36 -9.28 -3.24 12.08
C PRO A 36 -10.34 -2.63 13.02
N HIS A 37 -10.00 -1.57 13.75
CA HIS A 37 -10.84 -0.88 14.72
C HIS A 37 -11.30 0.51 14.28
N ASN A 38 -11.12 0.91 13.02
CA ASN A 38 -11.77 2.14 12.57
C ASN A 38 -12.21 2.03 11.10
N PRO A 39 -13.52 2.05 10.80
CA PRO A 39 -14.01 2.43 9.48
C PRO A 39 -13.78 3.94 9.33
N GLN A 40 -12.52 4.38 9.34
CA GLN A 40 -12.18 5.74 9.00
C GLN A 40 -12.26 5.81 7.47
N PRO A 41 -13.13 6.66 6.90
CA PRO A 41 -13.15 6.87 5.45
C PRO A 41 -11.74 7.23 4.99
N PRO A 42 -11.31 6.80 3.79
CA PRO A 42 -10.02 7.18 3.23
C PRO A 42 -9.86 8.69 3.39
N SER A 43 -8.75 9.09 4.02
CA SER A 43 -8.49 10.50 4.28
C SER A 43 -8.62 11.27 2.96
N PRO A 44 -9.23 12.46 2.95
CA PRO A 44 -9.46 13.26 1.73
C PRO A 44 -8.22 13.36 0.84
N ARG A 45 -7.04 13.48 1.47
CA ARG A 45 -5.74 13.53 0.79
C ARG A 45 -5.42 12.28 -0.03
N MET A 46 -5.74 11.09 0.46
CA MET A 46 -5.47 9.84 -0.26
C MET A 46 -6.43 9.62 -1.44
N ALA A 47 -7.64 10.18 -1.36
CA ALA A 47 -8.58 10.22 -2.48
C ALA A 47 -8.15 11.25 -3.54
N GLU A 48 -7.61 12.40 -3.12
CA GLU A 48 -7.02 13.42 -3.98
C GLU A 48 -5.81 12.89 -4.75
N ASP A 49 -4.89 12.19 -4.07
CA ASP A 49 -3.68 11.62 -4.68
C ASP A 49 -4.02 10.57 -5.76
N LEU A 50 -5.06 9.76 -5.55
CA LEU A 50 -5.54 8.79 -6.53
C LEU A 50 -6.26 9.43 -7.72
N LEU A 51 -6.92 10.57 -7.54
CA LEU A 51 -7.49 11.35 -8.64
C LEU A 51 -6.41 12.06 -9.44
N ALA A 52 -5.39 12.63 -8.80
CA ALA A 52 -4.27 13.29 -9.46
C ALA A 52 -3.47 12.32 -10.34
N GLU A 53 -3.22 11.10 -9.85
CA GLU A 53 -2.54 10.03 -10.59
C GLU A 53 -3.36 9.58 -11.82
N ARG A 54 -4.69 9.49 -11.71
CA ARG A 54 -5.57 9.15 -12.86
C ARG A 54 -5.78 10.31 -13.84
N PHE A 55 -5.73 11.55 -13.36
CA PHE A 55 -5.74 12.75 -14.19
C PHE A 55 -4.46 12.85 -15.01
N ALA A 56 -3.30 12.62 -14.41
CA ALA A 56 -2.01 12.57 -15.12
C ALA A 56 -1.94 11.45 -16.17
N ARG A 57 -2.71 10.37 -15.94
CA ARG A 57 -2.88 9.25 -16.88
C ARG A 57 -3.90 9.53 -18.00
N GLY A 58 -4.65 10.65 -17.92
CA GLY A 58 -5.65 11.05 -18.90
C GLY A 58 -6.95 10.23 -18.88
N GLU A 59 -7.18 9.44 -17.82
CA GLU A 59 -8.38 8.58 -17.70
C GLU A 59 -9.61 9.32 -17.12
N ILE A 60 -9.43 10.54 -16.58
CA ILE A 60 -10.48 11.34 -15.94
C ILE A 60 -10.44 12.78 -16.49
N ASP A 61 -11.59 13.28 -16.96
CA ASP A 61 -11.77 14.63 -17.49
C ASP A 61 -11.85 15.70 -16.36
N VAL A 62 -11.34 16.91 -16.64
CA VAL A 62 -11.19 18.02 -15.68
C VAL A 62 -12.53 18.39 -15.02
N ALA A 63 -13.64 18.25 -15.76
CA ALA A 63 -14.98 18.57 -15.28
C ALA A 63 -15.43 17.67 -14.11
N GLU A 64 -15.02 16.40 -14.11
CA GLU A 64 -15.42 15.46 -13.06
C GLU A 64 -14.57 15.60 -11.79
N TYR A 65 -13.30 16.00 -11.94
CA TYR A 65 -12.43 16.36 -10.82
C TYR A 65 -13.02 17.52 -10.01
N GLN A 66 -13.44 18.59 -10.68
CA GLN A 66 -13.99 19.78 -10.02
C GLN A 66 -15.33 19.50 -9.33
N ASN A 67 -16.19 18.68 -9.94
CA ASN A 67 -17.48 18.32 -9.35
C ASN A 67 -17.33 17.51 -8.05
N ARG A 68 -16.43 16.52 -8.03
CA ARG A 68 -16.16 15.71 -6.82
C ARG A 68 -15.45 16.52 -5.73
N LEU A 69 -14.57 17.45 -6.09
CA LEU A 69 -13.91 18.37 -5.16
C LEU A 69 -14.93 19.35 -4.52
N ALA A 70 -15.89 19.85 -5.29
CA ALA A 70 -16.94 20.73 -4.80
C ALA A 70 -17.87 20.03 -3.79
N VAL A 71 -18.22 18.75 -4.05
CA VAL A 71 -18.99 17.92 -3.12
C VAL A 71 -18.20 17.68 -1.83
N LEU A 72 -16.91 17.34 -1.94
CA LEU A 72 -16.05 17.08 -0.78
C LEU A 72 -15.82 18.33 0.08
N ARG A 73 -15.69 19.50 -0.54
CA ARG A 73 -15.49 20.78 0.13
C ARG A 73 -16.79 21.40 0.66
N GLY A 74 -17.94 20.98 0.12
CA GLY A 74 -19.29 21.36 0.57
C GLY A 74 -19.83 20.53 1.75
N HIS A 75 -19.11 19.49 2.18
CA HIS A 75 -19.32 18.81 3.47
C HIS A 75 -18.16 19.07 4.44
N PRO A 76 -17.90 20.33 4.84
CA PRO A 76 -17.20 20.58 6.09
C PRO A 76 -18.17 20.19 7.20
N GLY A 77 -17.79 19.18 7.99
CA GLY A 77 -18.61 18.70 9.09
C GLY A 77 -19.06 19.83 10.01
N THR A 78 -20.38 19.93 10.18
CA THR A 78 -21.01 20.37 11.43
C THR A 78 -21.05 19.19 12.39
#